data_AF-X1CC37-F1
#
_entry.id   AF-X1CC37-F1
#
_cell.length_a   1.000
_cell.length_b   1.000
_cell.length_c   1.000
_cell.angle_alpha   90.00
_cell.angle_beta   90.00
_cell.angle_gamma   90.00
#
_symmetry.space_group_name_H-M   'P 1'
#
loop_
_entity.id
_entity.type
_entity.pdbx_description
1 polymer ?
#
loop_
_entity_poly.entity_id
_entity_poly.type
_entity_poly.pdbx_seq_one_letter_code
_entity_poly.pdbx_strand_id
1 'polypeptide(L)'
;YSCQAVYSLCQDILVDIDKKHNSTNWLYQVFQFALSKSFPEAADLSVKDISDNCRKAFLFYLEILRVILKFQKSSGDPTFHGKYPLNFLTSKEKSKLENPAEYKRFLKALNDEYIYEMMKLSQEVLKFNTLDHICGVNWITLFIGRQLYNLGLPVDLGRISGAAAGHDIGKYGCKDIEAERTPYLHYYYTDMWFKKHNISYIGHIAVNHSVWDLELENLPLESLVLIYSDFRVKNTNNGPKAEMRIFSLKDSFQVILDKLDNVDEKKEKDITGFMRN
;
A
#
# COMPACT_ATOMS: atom_id res chain seq x y z
N TYR A 1 7.57 12.88 11.77
CA TYR A 1 6.41 13.62 11.20
C TYR A 1 5.12 12.87 11.55
N SER A 2 4.21 13.49 12.30
CA SER A 2 2.91 12.91 12.69
C SER A 2 1.75 13.74 12.13
N CYS A 3 0.62 13.09 11.87
CA CYS A 3 -0.64 13.72 11.46
C CYS A 3 -1.08 14.76 12.50
N GLN A 4 -0.97 14.44 13.79
CA GLN A 4 -1.27 15.35 14.89
C GLN A 4 -0.41 16.60 14.86
N ALA A 5 0.89 16.48 14.58
CA ALA A 5 1.76 17.66 14.49
C ALA A 5 1.40 18.53 13.28
N VAL A 6 1.05 17.93 12.14
CA VAL A 6 0.57 18.67 10.97
C VAL A 6 -0.76 19.37 11.27
N TYR A 7 -1.66 18.71 11.97
CA TYR A 7 -2.94 19.30 12.37
C TYR A 7 -2.72 20.49 13.31
N SER A 8 -1.89 20.34 14.33
CA SER A 8 -1.51 21.44 15.22
C SER A 8 -0.87 22.62 14.48
N LEU A 9 -0.07 22.35 13.44
CA LEU A 9 0.56 23.40 12.63
C LEU A 9 -0.45 24.25 11.84
N CYS A 10 -1.58 23.67 11.42
CA CYS A 10 -2.56 24.37 10.57
C CYS A 10 -3.89 24.66 11.27
N GLN A 11 -3.99 24.40 12.57
CA GLN A 11 -5.25 24.45 13.33
C GLN A 11 -5.97 25.81 13.22
N ASP A 12 -5.24 26.92 13.32
CA ASP A 12 -5.85 28.26 13.24
C ASP A 12 -6.51 28.51 11.88
N ILE A 13 -5.86 28.09 10.79
CA ILE A 13 -6.40 28.20 9.43
C ILE A 13 -7.63 27.29 9.26
N LEU A 14 -7.61 26.08 9.85
CA LEU A 14 -8.74 25.16 9.82
C LEU A 14 -9.97 25.75 10.52
N VAL A 15 -9.79 26.39 11.67
CA VAL A 15 -10.85 27.11 12.40
C VAL A 15 -11.39 28.29 11.59
N ASP A 16 -10.54 28.94 10.80
CA ASP A 16 -10.97 30.00 9.89
C ASP A 16 -11.81 29.51 8.71
N ILE A 17 -11.46 28.34 8.16
CA ILE A 17 -12.22 27.70 7.08
C ILE A 17 -13.57 27.19 7.60
N ASP A 18 -13.58 26.49 8.73
CA ASP A 18 -14.79 25.97 9.37
C ASP A 18 -14.97 26.55 10.77
N LYS A 19 -15.84 27.55 10.90
CA LYS A 19 -16.15 28.19 12.19
C LYS A 19 -16.82 27.24 13.19
N LYS A 20 -17.30 26.06 12.75
CA LYS A 20 -17.83 24.99 13.62
C LYS A 20 -16.79 23.91 13.94
N HIS A 21 -15.51 24.17 13.64
CA HIS A 21 -14.42 23.24 13.86
C HIS A 21 -14.41 22.68 15.28
N ASN A 22 -14.32 21.36 15.37
CA ASN A 22 -14.23 20.63 16.63
C ASN A 22 -13.01 19.71 16.58
N SER A 23 -12.08 19.89 17.52
CA SER A 23 -10.85 19.10 17.58
C SER A 23 -11.06 17.66 18.03
N THR A 24 -12.19 17.34 18.65
CA THR A 24 -12.47 16.00 19.17
C THR A 24 -12.59 14.99 18.04
N ASN A 25 -11.72 13.96 18.04
CA ASN A 25 -11.65 12.92 17.00
C ASN A 25 -11.48 13.45 15.56
N TRP A 26 -10.97 14.66 15.40
CA TRP A 26 -10.92 15.33 14.10
C TRP A 26 -10.07 14.57 13.07
N LEU A 27 -8.87 14.10 13.45
CA LEU A 27 -8.02 13.30 12.57
C LEU A 27 -8.68 11.99 12.11
N TYR A 28 -9.49 11.38 12.97
CA TYR A 28 -10.27 10.20 12.61
C TYR A 28 -11.34 10.55 11.57
N GLN A 29 -12.01 11.70 11.70
CA GLN A 29 -12.96 12.16 10.68
C GLN A 29 -12.26 12.46 9.34
N VAL A 30 -11.06 13.06 9.37
CA VAL A 30 -10.26 13.23 8.13
C VAL A 30 -9.91 11.89 7.51
N PHE A 31 -9.49 10.90 8.31
CA PHE A 31 -9.23 9.55 7.85
C PHE A 31 -10.48 8.96 7.16
N GLN A 32 -11.64 9.03 7.81
CA GLN A 32 -12.90 8.55 7.25
C GLN A 32 -13.29 9.28 5.95
N PHE A 33 -13.04 10.59 5.88
CA PHE A 33 -13.26 11.37 4.68
C PHE A 33 -12.34 10.93 3.53
N ALA A 34 -11.06 10.74 3.79
CA ALA A 34 -10.10 10.23 2.79
C ALA A 34 -10.47 8.79 2.36
N LEU A 35 -10.85 7.94 3.31
CA LEU A 35 -11.33 6.58 3.04
C LEU A 35 -12.54 6.56 2.12
N SER A 36 -13.50 7.47 2.33
CA SER A 36 -14.73 7.55 1.53
C SER A 36 -14.49 7.83 0.04
N LYS A 37 -13.33 8.39 -0.34
CA LYS A 37 -12.94 8.61 -1.74
C LYS A 37 -12.75 7.28 -2.48
N SER A 38 -12.18 6.31 -1.78
CA SER A 38 -11.76 5.02 -2.34
C SER A 38 -12.80 3.95 -2.08
N PHE A 39 -13.26 3.86 -0.82
CA PHE A 39 -14.17 2.85 -0.29
C PHE A 39 -15.33 3.51 0.46
N PRO A 40 -16.28 4.16 -0.24
CA PRO A 40 -17.39 4.90 0.37
C PRO A 40 -18.27 4.04 1.28
N GLU A 41 -18.36 2.73 1.01
CA GLU A 41 -19.16 1.79 1.80
C GLU A 41 -18.48 1.32 3.09
N ALA A 42 -17.16 1.51 3.21
CA ALA A 42 -16.39 1.19 4.41
C ALA A 42 -16.24 2.41 5.35
N ALA A 43 -16.43 3.61 4.81
CA ALA A 43 -16.34 4.84 5.60
C ALA A 43 -17.54 4.99 6.54
N ASP A 44 -17.27 5.58 7.71
CA ASP A 44 -18.30 5.92 8.71
C ASP A 44 -19.36 6.87 8.11
N LEU A 45 -20.62 6.69 8.52
CA LEU A 45 -21.72 7.57 8.15
C LEU A 45 -21.49 9.02 8.60
N SER A 46 -20.70 9.24 9.65
CA SER A 46 -20.36 10.57 10.17
C SER A 46 -19.76 11.51 9.12
N VAL A 47 -19.17 10.99 8.02
CA VAL A 47 -18.60 11.82 6.93
C VAL A 47 -19.54 12.03 5.75
N LYS A 48 -20.74 11.44 5.74
CA LYS A 48 -21.71 11.59 4.63
C LYS A 48 -22.39 12.97 4.63
N ASP A 49 -22.73 13.48 5.82
CA ASP A 49 -23.50 14.73 6.00
C ASP A 49 -22.66 15.87 6.62
N ILE A 50 -21.39 15.98 6.23
CA ILE A 50 -20.53 17.09 6.69
C ILE A 50 -20.80 18.38 5.92
N SER A 51 -20.63 19.53 6.58
CA SER A 51 -20.78 20.84 5.96
C SER A 51 -19.74 21.08 4.85
N ASP A 52 -20.04 21.96 3.89
CA ASP A 52 -19.08 22.33 2.84
C ASP A 52 -17.78 22.92 3.40
N ASN A 53 -17.86 23.66 4.50
CA ASN A 53 -16.69 24.23 5.16
C ASN A 53 -15.84 23.14 5.83
N CYS A 54 -16.46 22.18 6.50
CA CYS A 54 -15.78 21.01 7.06
C CYS A 54 -15.06 20.21 5.96
N ARG A 55 -15.74 19.98 4.82
CA ARG A 55 -15.16 19.32 3.63
C ARG A 55 -13.94 20.10 3.08
N LYS A 56 -14.03 21.43 2.99
CA LYS A 56 -12.90 22.28 2.57
C LYS A 56 -11.74 22.19 3.56
N ALA A 57 -12.01 22.19 4.86
CA ALA A 57 -11.00 22.06 5.90
C ALA A 57 -10.26 20.70 5.81
N PHE A 58 -10.99 19.60 5.60
CA PHE A 58 -10.40 18.27 5.39
C PHE A 58 -9.50 18.22 4.15
N LEU A 59 -9.97 18.75 3.01
CA LEU A 59 -9.18 18.81 1.79
C LEU A 59 -7.92 19.66 1.96
N PHE A 60 -8.05 20.83 2.59
CA PHE A 60 -6.91 21.71 2.88
C PHE A 60 -5.86 20.98 3.72
N TYR A 61 -6.28 20.34 4.82
CA TYR A 61 -5.36 19.58 5.65
C TYR A 61 -4.69 18.42 4.91
N LEU A 62 -5.42 17.67 4.09
CA LEU A 62 -4.84 16.56 3.31
C LEU A 62 -3.75 17.05 2.35
N GLU A 63 -3.91 18.23 1.74
CA GLU A 63 -2.88 18.84 0.91
C GLU A 63 -1.65 19.30 1.71
N ILE A 64 -1.85 19.89 2.90
CA ILE A 64 -0.72 20.22 3.80
C ILE A 64 -0.01 18.94 4.22
N LEU A 65 -0.76 17.91 4.62
CA LEU A 65 -0.21 16.61 4.99
C LEU A 65 0.61 16.01 3.84
N ARG A 66 0.10 16.03 2.60
CA ARG A 66 0.84 15.59 1.40
C ARG A 66 2.19 16.27 1.27
N VAL A 67 2.24 17.58 1.42
CA VAL A 67 3.49 18.36 1.32
C VAL A 67 4.47 17.93 2.40
N ILE A 68 4.01 17.82 3.66
CA ILE A 68 4.87 17.39 4.78
C ILE A 68 5.36 15.96 4.61
N LEU A 69 4.50 15.04 4.15
CA LEU A 69 4.88 13.65 3.90
C LEU A 69 5.87 13.53 2.73
N LYS A 70 5.74 14.36 1.69
CA LYS A 70 6.74 14.43 0.62
C LYS A 70 8.10 14.84 1.17
N PHE A 71 8.16 15.79 2.09
CA PHE A 71 9.40 16.18 2.76
C PHE A 71 9.96 15.06 3.65
N GLN A 72 9.09 14.39 4.44
CA GLN A 72 9.47 13.26 5.29
C GLN A 72 10.22 12.18 4.52
N LYS A 73 9.77 11.84 3.30
CA LYS A 73 10.42 10.83 2.44
C LYS A 73 11.90 11.13 2.14
N SER A 74 12.31 12.39 2.21
CA SER A 74 13.68 12.84 1.92
C SER A 74 14.47 13.31 3.14
N SER A 75 13.86 13.36 4.33
CA SER A 75 14.47 14.00 5.50
C SER A 75 15.33 13.07 6.37
N GLY A 76 15.48 11.80 6.00
CA GLY A 76 16.13 10.78 6.85
C GLY A 76 15.31 10.41 8.09
N ASP A 77 13.98 10.51 8.01
CA ASP A 77 13.07 10.16 9.11
C ASP A 77 13.27 8.68 9.55
N PRO A 78 13.36 8.39 10.86
CA PRO A 78 13.76 7.07 11.34
C PRO A 78 12.64 6.01 11.29
N THR A 79 11.41 6.39 10.95
CA THR A 79 10.30 5.43 10.80
C THR A 79 10.56 4.45 9.65
N PHE A 80 9.84 3.33 9.62
CA PHE A 80 10.04 2.32 8.58
C PHE A 80 9.74 2.89 7.18
N HIS A 81 8.58 3.54 6.98
CA HIS A 81 8.29 4.26 5.73
C HIS A 81 9.19 5.49 5.47
N GLY A 82 9.89 6.01 6.48
CA GLY A 82 10.95 7.02 6.30
C GLY A 82 12.24 6.44 5.71
N LYS A 83 12.63 5.23 6.16
CA LYS A 83 13.79 4.49 5.64
C LYS A 83 13.52 3.86 4.27
N TYR A 84 12.30 3.38 4.04
CA TYR A 84 11.86 2.75 2.79
C TYR A 84 10.69 3.53 2.18
N PRO A 85 10.87 4.79 1.78
CA PRO A 85 9.77 5.61 1.30
C PRO A 85 9.14 5.03 0.03
N LEU A 86 7.80 5.08 -0.03
CA LEU A 86 7.05 4.72 -1.22
C LEU A 86 7.45 5.63 -2.39
N ASN A 87 8.29 5.09 -3.27
CA ASN A 87 8.90 5.79 -4.39
C ASN A 87 8.48 5.12 -5.69
N PHE A 88 8.06 5.94 -6.64
CA PHE A 88 7.61 5.47 -7.95
C PHE A 88 8.74 5.53 -8.98
N LEU A 89 8.44 5.07 -10.19
CA LEU A 89 9.39 5.14 -11.30
C LEU A 89 9.83 6.58 -11.59
N THR A 90 11.10 6.74 -11.89
CA THR A 90 11.68 7.99 -12.38
C THR A 90 11.09 8.38 -13.74
N SER A 91 11.23 9.65 -14.13
CA SER A 91 10.79 10.10 -15.46
C SER A 91 11.46 9.31 -16.60
N LYS A 92 12.74 8.94 -16.43
CA LYS A 92 13.47 8.11 -17.39
C LYS A 92 12.88 6.71 -17.49
N GLU A 93 12.60 6.06 -16.37
CA GLU A 93 11.95 4.74 -16.36
C GLU A 93 10.55 4.80 -16.97
N LYS A 94 9.74 5.80 -16.62
CA LYS A 94 8.39 6.01 -17.19
C LYS A 94 8.40 6.16 -18.72
N SER A 95 9.41 6.83 -19.28
CA SER A 95 9.55 7.02 -20.72
C SER A 95 9.86 5.74 -21.50
N LYS A 96 10.32 4.70 -20.81
CA LYS A 96 10.70 3.40 -21.39
C LYS A 96 9.61 2.33 -21.22
N LEU A 97 8.49 2.65 -20.57
CA LEU A 97 7.38 1.72 -20.44
C LEU A 97 6.74 1.48 -21.81
N GLU A 98 6.51 0.22 -22.15
CA GLU A 98 5.84 -0.17 -23.40
C GLU A 98 4.41 0.39 -23.44
N ASN A 99 3.67 0.27 -22.34
CA ASN A 99 2.35 0.86 -22.19
C ASN A 99 2.21 1.65 -20.87
N PRO A 100 2.50 2.97 -20.87
CA PRO A 100 2.46 3.78 -19.65
C PRO A 100 1.04 4.19 -19.24
N ALA A 101 0.00 3.91 -20.04
CA ALA A 101 -1.33 4.48 -19.83
C ALA A 101 -1.93 4.06 -18.49
N GLU A 102 -1.81 2.78 -18.16
CA GLU A 102 -2.35 2.21 -16.94
C GLU A 102 -1.59 2.67 -15.70
N TYR A 103 -0.26 2.69 -15.77
CA TYR A 103 0.57 3.21 -14.69
C TYR A 103 0.31 4.70 -14.41
N LYS A 104 0.04 5.50 -15.46
CA LYS A 104 -0.39 6.90 -15.30
C LYS A 104 -1.74 7.01 -14.58
N ARG A 105 -2.73 6.18 -14.95
CA ARG A 105 -4.03 6.13 -14.26
C ARG A 105 -3.87 5.74 -12.80
N PHE A 106 -3.00 4.76 -12.50
CA PHE A 106 -2.67 4.35 -11.14
C PHE A 106 -2.11 5.48 -10.29
N LEU A 107 -1.06 6.16 -10.77
CA LEU A 107 -0.48 7.29 -10.04
C LEU A 107 -1.49 8.42 -9.82
N LYS A 108 -2.35 8.67 -10.83
CA LYS A 108 -3.43 9.66 -10.72
C LYS A 108 -4.45 9.26 -9.66
N ALA A 109 -4.92 8.01 -9.67
CA ALA A 109 -5.89 7.51 -8.70
C ALA A 109 -5.36 7.56 -7.25
N LEU A 110 -4.12 7.09 -7.02
CA LEU A 110 -3.48 7.19 -5.71
C LEU A 110 -3.44 8.63 -5.18
N ASN A 111 -3.14 9.59 -6.07
CA ASN A 111 -3.03 11.00 -5.71
C ASN A 111 -4.41 11.64 -5.49
N ASP A 112 -5.34 11.44 -6.41
CA ASP A 112 -6.65 12.10 -6.34
C ASP A 112 -7.52 11.59 -5.19
N GLU A 113 -7.28 10.35 -4.75
CA GLU A 113 -7.99 9.72 -3.62
C GLU A 113 -7.20 9.77 -2.31
N TYR A 114 -6.05 10.47 -2.27
CA TYR A 114 -5.24 10.66 -1.06
C TYR A 114 -4.82 9.35 -0.38
N ILE A 115 -4.50 8.31 -1.14
CA ILE A 115 -4.26 6.96 -0.60
C ILE A 115 -3.08 6.93 0.39
N TYR A 116 -1.98 7.61 0.06
CA TYR A 116 -0.81 7.63 0.94
C TYR A 116 -1.10 8.38 2.25
N GLU A 117 -1.80 9.51 2.16
CA GLU A 117 -2.23 10.31 3.30
C GLU A 117 -3.24 9.55 4.16
N MET A 118 -4.19 8.86 3.55
CA MET A 118 -5.15 7.98 4.21
C MET A 118 -4.45 6.85 4.99
N MET A 119 -3.49 6.17 4.37
CA MET A 119 -2.71 5.11 5.03
C MET A 119 -1.91 5.65 6.21
N LYS A 120 -1.32 6.85 6.06
CA LYS A 120 -0.59 7.53 7.14
C LYS A 120 -1.50 7.93 8.29
N LEU A 121 -2.69 8.46 7.99
CA LEU A 121 -3.71 8.78 8.99
C LEU A 121 -4.17 7.52 9.73
N SER A 122 -4.46 6.44 8.99
CA SER A 122 -4.83 5.13 9.56
C SER A 122 -3.78 4.62 10.55
N GLN A 123 -2.49 4.76 10.20
CA GLN A 123 -1.42 4.36 11.09
C GLN A 123 -1.42 5.13 12.41
N GLU A 124 -1.80 6.39 12.40
CA GLU A 124 -1.83 7.21 13.60
C GLU A 124 -3.10 7.03 14.42
N VAL A 125 -4.26 6.95 13.77
CA VAL A 125 -5.57 6.92 14.43
C VAL A 125 -6.02 5.49 14.79
N LEU A 126 -5.70 4.49 13.95
CA LEU A 126 -6.07 3.08 14.16
C LEU A 126 -4.90 2.19 14.58
N LYS A 127 -3.66 2.71 14.55
CA LYS A 127 -2.43 1.96 14.88
C LYS A 127 -2.13 0.79 13.92
N PHE A 128 -2.75 0.75 12.75
CA PHE A 128 -2.38 -0.18 11.69
C PHE A 128 -1.05 0.20 11.04
N ASN A 129 -0.33 -0.75 10.47
CA ASN A 129 0.98 -0.48 9.84
C ASN A 129 1.06 -0.94 8.38
N THR A 130 -0.10 -0.98 7.71
CA THR A 130 -0.21 -1.27 6.27
C THR A 130 0.65 -0.32 5.42
N LEU A 131 0.79 0.95 5.81
CA LEU A 131 1.70 1.89 5.12
C LEU A 131 3.14 1.40 5.13
N ASP A 132 3.65 0.98 6.29
CA ASP A 132 5.02 0.48 6.44
C ASP A 132 5.21 -0.79 5.60
N HIS A 133 4.22 -1.69 5.62
CA HIS A 133 4.23 -2.90 4.81
C HIS A 133 4.36 -2.59 3.33
N ILE A 134 3.43 -1.81 2.77
CA ILE A 134 3.40 -1.43 1.35
C ILE A 134 4.69 -0.71 0.95
N CYS A 135 5.19 0.18 1.80
CA CYS A 135 6.47 0.88 1.59
C CYS A 135 7.65 -0.10 1.43
N GLY A 136 7.78 -1.06 2.34
CA GLY A 136 8.82 -2.08 2.29
C GLY A 136 8.68 -2.98 1.06
N VAL A 137 7.48 -3.48 0.80
CA VAL A 137 7.21 -4.36 -0.35
C VAL A 137 7.56 -3.64 -1.64
N ASN A 138 7.05 -2.42 -1.84
CA ASN A 138 7.35 -1.61 -3.02
C ASN A 138 8.85 -1.37 -3.22
N TRP A 139 9.60 -1.10 -2.14
CA TRP A 139 11.05 -0.93 -2.21
C TRP A 139 11.76 -2.20 -2.71
N ILE A 140 11.44 -3.37 -2.17
CA ILE A 140 12.02 -4.65 -2.59
C ILE A 140 11.61 -4.98 -4.03
N THR A 141 10.33 -4.87 -4.38
CA THR A 141 9.82 -5.21 -5.71
C THR A 141 10.47 -4.34 -6.78
N LEU A 142 10.63 -3.03 -6.54
CA LEU A 142 11.33 -2.15 -7.47
C LEU A 142 12.83 -2.39 -7.52
N PHE A 143 13.47 -2.72 -6.39
CA PHE A 143 14.89 -3.06 -6.36
C PHE A 143 15.18 -4.27 -7.24
N ILE A 144 14.38 -5.32 -7.15
CA ILE A 144 14.51 -6.54 -7.96
C ILE A 144 14.09 -6.28 -9.40
N GLY A 145 12.92 -5.66 -9.62
CA GLY A 145 12.41 -5.37 -10.96
C GLY A 145 13.39 -4.57 -11.80
N ARG A 146 14.08 -3.59 -11.21
CA ARG A 146 15.14 -2.81 -11.90
C ARG A 146 16.32 -3.67 -12.31
N GLN A 147 16.74 -4.63 -11.49
CA GLN A 147 17.83 -5.54 -11.83
C GLN A 147 17.44 -6.44 -13.00
N LEU A 148 16.25 -7.05 -12.93
CA LEU A 148 15.72 -7.91 -13.99
C LEU A 148 15.60 -7.13 -15.31
N TYR A 149 15.06 -5.91 -15.26
CA TYR A 149 14.96 -5.03 -16.42
C TYR A 149 16.33 -4.70 -17.03
N ASN A 150 17.33 -4.38 -16.19
CA ASN A 150 18.68 -4.07 -16.65
C ASN A 150 19.41 -5.29 -17.25
N LEU A 151 19.02 -6.51 -16.86
CA LEU A 151 19.49 -7.76 -17.46
C LEU A 151 18.77 -8.09 -18.78
N GLY A 152 17.79 -7.28 -19.21
CA GLY A 152 17.03 -7.50 -20.43
C GLY A 152 15.94 -8.57 -20.30
N LEU A 153 15.58 -8.96 -19.06
CA LEU A 153 14.47 -9.89 -18.83
C LEU A 153 13.12 -9.19 -19.09
N PRO A 154 12.08 -9.93 -19.53
CA PRO A 154 10.79 -9.37 -19.93
C PRO A 154 9.95 -8.99 -18.72
N VAL A 155 10.29 -7.86 -18.09
CA VAL A 155 9.60 -7.32 -16.92
C VAL A 155 9.06 -5.91 -17.17
N ASP A 156 7.81 -5.67 -16.81
CA ASP A 156 7.21 -4.33 -16.84
C ASP A 156 7.35 -3.64 -15.48
N LEU A 157 8.23 -2.64 -15.41
CA LEU A 157 8.46 -1.85 -14.20
C LEU A 157 7.23 -1.08 -13.73
N GLY A 158 6.34 -0.68 -14.65
CA GLY A 158 5.09 0.00 -14.34
C GLY A 158 4.11 -0.92 -13.64
N ARG A 159 3.98 -2.16 -14.12
CA ARG A 159 3.19 -3.22 -13.46
C ARG A 159 3.75 -3.57 -12.10
N ILE A 160 5.05 -3.81 -11.98
CA ILE A 160 5.71 -4.07 -10.69
C ILE A 160 5.45 -2.93 -9.69
N SER A 161 5.70 -1.68 -10.12
CA SER A 161 5.61 -0.52 -9.24
C SER A 161 4.18 -0.31 -8.75
N GLY A 162 3.21 -0.38 -9.68
CA GLY A 162 1.81 -0.18 -9.36
C GLY A 162 1.24 -1.30 -8.51
N ALA A 163 1.55 -2.55 -8.83
CA ALA A 163 1.04 -3.70 -8.11
C ALA A 163 1.56 -3.73 -6.68
N ALA A 164 2.87 -3.54 -6.49
CA ALA A 164 3.45 -3.49 -5.16
C ALA A 164 2.92 -2.34 -4.30
N ALA A 165 2.64 -1.18 -4.90
CA ALA A 165 2.07 -0.04 -4.17
C ALA A 165 0.56 -0.19 -3.86
N GLY A 166 -0.17 -1.04 -4.60
CA GLY A 166 -1.61 -1.18 -4.48
C GLY A 166 -2.12 -2.54 -3.99
N HIS A 167 -1.26 -3.56 -3.83
CA HIS A 167 -1.67 -4.94 -3.51
C HIS A 167 -2.59 -5.04 -2.29
N ASP A 168 -2.32 -4.22 -1.27
CA ASP A 168 -2.99 -4.24 0.03
C ASP A 168 -4.02 -3.12 0.22
N ILE A 169 -4.33 -2.34 -0.82
CA ILE A 169 -5.26 -1.21 -0.72
C ILE A 169 -6.67 -1.66 -0.29
N GLY A 170 -7.09 -2.85 -0.69
CA GLY A 170 -8.37 -3.44 -0.34
C GLY A 170 -8.56 -3.74 1.14
N LYS A 171 -7.51 -3.74 1.96
CA LYS A 171 -7.64 -3.86 3.42
C LYS A 171 -8.50 -2.75 4.01
N TYR A 172 -8.49 -1.59 3.36
CA TYR A 172 -9.32 -0.44 3.73
C TYR A 172 -10.77 -0.54 3.23
N GLY A 173 -11.08 -1.46 2.32
CA GLY A 173 -12.43 -1.71 1.85
C GLY A 173 -13.25 -2.63 2.76
N CYS A 174 -12.60 -3.42 3.62
CA CYS A 174 -13.25 -4.31 4.57
C CYS A 174 -13.98 -3.50 5.65
N LYS A 175 -15.26 -3.79 5.87
CA LYS A 175 -16.06 -3.19 6.95
C LYS A 175 -15.66 -3.79 8.31
N ASP A 176 -16.03 -3.16 9.41
CA ASP A 176 -15.74 -3.66 10.77
C ASP A 176 -16.29 -5.08 11.01
N ILE A 177 -17.49 -5.38 10.49
CA ILE A 177 -18.10 -6.72 10.50
C ILE A 177 -17.25 -7.76 9.74
N GLU A 178 -16.42 -7.31 8.80
CA GLU A 178 -15.56 -8.15 7.97
C GLU A 178 -14.11 -8.18 8.47
N ALA A 179 -13.80 -7.53 9.60
CA ALA A 179 -12.42 -7.37 10.08
C ALA A 179 -11.68 -8.71 10.21
N GLU A 180 -12.32 -9.74 10.79
CA GLU A 180 -11.75 -11.09 10.93
C GLU A 180 -11.53 -11.80 9.58
N ARG A 181 -12.30 -11.42 8.54
CA ARG A 181 -12.23 -11.98 7.19
C ARG A 181 -11.33 -11.16 6.25
N THR A 182 -10.73 -10.07 6.74
CA THR A 182 -9.82 -9.21 5.96
C THR A 182 -8.74 -9.98 5.20
N PRO A 183 -8.08 -11.01 5.77
CA PRO A 183 -7.08 -11.79 5.04
C PRO A 183 -7.59 -12.44 3.75
N TYR A 184 -8.90 -12.69 3.64
CA TYR A 184 -9.55 -13.30 2.48
C TYR A 184 -10.27 -12.26 1.60
N LEU A 185 -10.83 -11.21 2.20
CA LEU A 185 -11.68 -10.25 1.48
C LEU A 185 -10.91 -9.09 0.86
N HIS A 186 -9.70 -8.77 1.35
CA HIS A 186 -8.98 -7.61 0.82
C HIS A 186 -8.66 -7.75 -0.67
N TYR A 187 -8.46 -8.96 -1.22
CA TYR A 187 -8.26 -9.15 -2.67
C TYR A 187 -9.45 -8.67 -3.48
N TYR A 188 -10.66 -8.95 -3.00
CA TYR A 188 -11.90 -8.51 -3.65
C TYR A 188 -11.97 -6.98 -3.69
N TYR A 189 -11.70 -6.31 -2.57
CA TYR A 189 -11.71 -4.86 -2.51
C TYR A 189 -10.55 -4.21 -3.28
N THR A 190 -9.38 -4.85 -3.31
CA THR A 190 -8.24 -4.46 -4.16
C THR A 190 -8.66 -4.51 -5.63
N ASP A 191 -9.22 -5.64 -6.09
CA ASP A 191 -9.70 -5.81 -7.47
C ASP A 191 -10.77 -4.76 -7.83
N MET A 192 -11.74 -4.54 -6.95
CA MET A 192 -12.76 -3.50 -7.13
C MET A 192 -12.15 -2.12 -7.33
N TRP A 193 -11.16 -1.74 -6.52
CA TRP A 193 -10.50 -0.43 -6.63
C TRP A 193 -9.76 -0.29 -7.96
N PHE A 194 -8.99 -1.31 -8.36
CA PHE A 194 -8.30 -1.30 -9.65
C PHE A 194 -9.25 -1.23 -10.85
N LYS A 195 -10.36 -1.98 -10.81
CA LYS A 195 -11.41 -1.96 -11.86
C LYS A 195 -12.10 -0.60 -11.96
N LYS A 196 -12.45 0.03 -10.83
CA LYS A 196 -13.04 1.39 -10.77
C LYS A 196 -12.21 2.42 -11.56
N HIS A 197 -10.89 2.27 -11.58
CA HIS A 197 -9.97 3.19 -12.27
C HIS A 197 -9.51 2.73 -13.65
N ASN A 198 -10.06 1.62 -14.19
CA ASN A 198 -9.63 1.00 -15.44
C ASN A 198 -8.14 0.61 -15.42
N ILE A 199 -7.69 -0.05 -14.35
CA ILE A 199 -6.30 -0.45 -14.10
C ILE A 199 -6.22 -1.98 -13.92
N SER A 200 -6.67 -2.71 -14.94
CA SER A 200 -6.85 -4.16 -14.88
C SER A 200 -5.55 -4.97 -14.82
N TYR A 201 -4.54 -4.70 -15.64
CA TYR A 201 -3.32 -5.53 -15.68
C TYR A 201 -2.48 -5.37 -14.41
N ILE A 202 -2.32 -4.15 -13.90
CA ILE A 202 -1.65 -3.91 -12.61
C ILE A 202 -2.49 -4.54 -11.50
N GLY A 203 -3.82 -4.38 -11.55
CA GLY A 203 -4.75 -5.00 -10.61
C GLY A 203 -4.62 -6.52 -10.56
N HIS A 204 -4.53 -7.19 -11.72
CA HIS A 204 -4.34 -8.64 -11.81
C HIS A 204 -3.07 -9.12 -11.11
N ILE A 205 -1.95 -8.39 -11.25
CA ILE A 205 -0.73 -8.70 -10.49
C ILE A 205 -0.95 -8.43 -9.00
N ALA A 206 -1.59 -7.30 -8.68
CA ALA A 206 -1.83 -6.85 -7.31
C ALA A 206 -2.72 -7.79 -6.50
N VAL A 207 -3.67 -8.50 -7.10
CA VAL A 207 -4.60 -9.42 -6.40
C VAL A 207 -4.05 -10.84 -6.27
N ASN A 208 -3.17 -11.25 -7.18
CA ASN A 208 -2.61 -12.61 -7.23
C ASN A 208 -1.29 -12.74 -6.46
N HIS A 209 -1.07 -11.93 -5.42
CA HIS A 209 0.17 -11.94 -4.64
C HIS A 209 0.14 -12.90 -3.43
N SER A 210 -0.93 -13.67 -3.26
CA SER A 210 -1.05 -14.67 -2.19
C SER A 210 -1.09 -16.08 -2.73
N VAL A 211 -0.42 -16.98 -2.01
CA VAL A 211 -0.03 -18.32 -2.46
C VAL A 211 -1.09 -19.42 -2.32
N TRP A 212 -2.33 -19.07 -1.95
CA TRP A 212 -3.35 -20.07 -1.57
C TRP A 212 -3.79 -21.00 -2.71
N ASP A 213 -3.64 -20.59 -3.98
CA ASP A 213 -4.16 -21.35 -5.13
C ASP A 213 -3.33 -21.11 -6.42
N LEU A 214 -2.02 -20.87 -6.29
CA LEU A 214 -1.18 -20.48 -7.42
C LEU A 214 -0.35 -21.64 -7.96
N GLU A 215 -0.57 -21.98 -9.24
CA GLU A 215 0.40 -22.70 -10.06
C GLU A 215 1.57 -21.75 -10.38
N LEU A 216 2.59 -21.73 -9.51
CA LEU A 216 3.75 -20.83 -9.60
C LEU A 216 4.42 -20.82 -10.98
N GLU A 217 4.40 -21.96 -11.67
CA GLU A 217 4.97 -22.18 -13.00
C GLU A 217 4.29 -21.33 -14.11
N ASN A 218 3.05 -20.91 -13.89
CA ASN A 218 2.24 -20.15 -14.85
C ASN A 218 2.17 -18.66 -14.52
N LEU A 219 2.90 -18.19 -13.51
CA LEU A 219 2.87 -16.79 -13.08
C LEU A 219 3.81 -15.90 -13.90
N PRO A 220 3.38 -14.67 -14.23
CA PRO A 220 4.29 -13.68 -14.80
C PRO A 220 5.37 -13.30 -13.79
N LEU A 221 6.52 -12.86 -14.30
CA LEU A 221 7.68 -12.51 -13.49
C LEU A 221 7.34 -11.43 -12.45
N GLU A 222 6.47 -10.48 -12.78
CA GLU A 222 5.99 -9.44 -11.88
C GLU A 222 5.25 -10.01 -10.65
N SER A 223 4.44 -11.06 -10.82
CA SER A 223 3.75 -11.73 -9.72
C SER A 223 4.74 -12.43 -8.80
N LEU A 224 5.72 -13.15 -9.36
CA LEU A 224 6.75 -13.83 -8.57
C LEU A 224 7.56 -12.84 -7.72
N VAL A 225 7.95 -11.71 -8.29
CA VAL A 225 8.67 -10.65 -7.56
C VAL A 225 7.79 -10.03 -6.48
N LEU A 226 6.50 -9.81 -6.75
CA LEU A 226 5.58 -9.25 -5.77
C LEU A 226 5.32 -10.21 -4.60
N ILE A 227 5.01 -11.49 -4.89
CA ILE A 227 4.86 -12.54 -3.88
C ILE A 227 6.11 -12.57 -3.01
N TYR A 228 7.28 -12.71 -3.62
CA TYR A 228 8.55 -12.73 -2.90
C TYR A 228 8.70 -11.52 -1.97
N SER A 229 8.41 -10.32 -2.47
CA SER A 229 8.57 -9.08 -1.73
C SER A 229 7.55 -8.95 -0.58
N ASP A 230 6.29 -9.38 -0.78
CA ASP A 230 5.25 -9.40 0.25
C ASP A 230 5.66 -10.30 1.44
N PHE A 231 6.21 -11.47 1.15
CA PHE A 231 6.65 -12.41 2.18
C PHE A 231 7.86 -11.94 2.97
N ARG A 232 8.66 -11.03 2.41
CA ARG A 232 9.83 -10.45 3.08
C ARG A 232 9.52 -9.35 4.06
N VAL A 233 8.37 -8.71 3.93
CA VAL A 233 8.01 -7.58 4.78
C VAL A 233 6.90 -8.03 5.70
N LYS A 234 7.22 -8.22 6.99
CA LYS A 234 6.27 -8.72 7.98
C LYS A 234 6.43 -8.02 9.31
N ASN A 235 5.35 -8.04 10.08
CA ASN A 235 5.36 -7.61 11.48
C ASN A 235 6.10 -8.61 12.35
N THR A 236 6.88 -8.08 13.28
CA THR A 236 7.48 -8.84 14.38
C THR A 236 6.75 -8.54 15.67
N ASN A 237 6.51 -9.59 16.46
CA ASN A 237 5.86 -9.50 17.77
C ASN A 237 6.89 -9.53 18.91
N ASN A 238 8.14 -9.14 18.64
CA ASN A 238 9.27 -9.28 19.57
C ASN A 238 9.29 -8.19 20.66
N GLY A 239 8.18 -7.48 20.90
CA GLY A 239 8.07 -6.39 21.87
C GLY A 239 6.62 -5.92 22.07
N PRO A 240 6.40 -4.87 22.89
CA PRO A 240 5.06 -4.36 23.23
C PRO A 240 4.31 -3.69 22.06
N LYS A 241 4.96 -3.51 20.91
CA LYS A 241 4.36 -2.99 19.68
C LYS A 241 4.82 -3.82 18.49
N ALA A 242 3.90 -4.11 17.56
CA ALA A 242 4.22 -4.73 16.29
C ALA A 242 5.18 -3.82 15.50
N GLU A 243 6.36 -4.34 15.16
CA GLU A 243 7.38 -3.61 14.39
C GLU A 243 7.55 -4.25 13.02
N MET A 244 7.43 -3.45 11.96
CA MET A 244 7.64 -3.89 10.59
C MET A 244 9.13 -4.15 10.33
N ARG A 245 9.47 -5.30 9.75
CA ARG A 245 10.84 -5.65 9.39
C ARG A 245 10.92 -6.30 8.01
N ILE A 246 12.09 -6.14 7.39
CA ILE A 246 12.47 -6.88 6.17
C ILE A 246 13.29 -8.10 6.61
N PHE A 247 12.76 -9.29 6.32
CA PHE A 247 13.38 -10.57 6.63
C PHE A 247 14.40 -10.98 5.57
N SER A 248 15.33 -11.87 5.91
CA SER A 248 16.27 -12.43 4.94
C SER A 248 15.55 -13.35 3.94
N LEU A 249 16.19 -13.61 2.79
CA LEU A 249 15.68 -14.59 1.81
C LEU A 249 15.41 -15.95 2.48
N LYS A 250 16.36 -16.42 3.28
CA LYS A 250 16.27 -17.72 3.97
C LYS A 250 15.06 -17.78 4.91
N ASP A 251 14.84 -16.72 5.70
CA ASP A 251 13.76 -16.71 6.69
C ASP A 251 12.39 -16.60 6.03
N SER A 252 12.27 -15.80 4.96
CA SER A 252 11.01 -15.65 4.24
C SER A 252 10.62 -16.86 3.42
N PHE A 253 11.58 -17.66 3.00
CA PHE A 253 11.33 -18.84 2.18
C PHE A 253 10.56 -19.93 2.95
N GLN A 254 10.94 -20.17 4.21
CA GLN A 254 10.20 -21.11 5.07
C GLN A 254 8.74 -20.67 5.22
N VAL A 255 8.49 -19.36 5.37
CA VAL A 255 7.14 -18.81 5.48
C VAL A 255 6.33 -18.96 4.17
N ILE A 256 6.99 -18.89 3.01
CA ILE A 256 6.33 -19.18 1.72
C ILE A 256 5.93 -20.64 1.63
N LEU A 257 6.86 -21.56 1.97
CA LEU A 257 6.62 -23.00 1.99
C LEU A 257 5.44 -23.38 2.89
N ASP A 258 5.42 -22.84 4.11
CA ASP A 258 4.39 -23.16 5.12
C ASP A 258 2.99 -22.66 4.73
N LYS A 259 2.88 -21.74 3.75
CA LYS A 259 1.61 -21.18 3.27
C LYS A 259 1.11 -21.74 1.94
N LEU A 260 1.92 -22.53 1.25
CA LEU A 260 1.49 -23.21 0.03
C LEU A 260 0.56 -24.36 0.42
N ASP A 261 -0.70 -24.30 -0.01
CA ASP A 261 -1.59 -25.45 0.09
C ASP A 261 -1.12 -26.55 -0.88
N ASN A 262 -1.17 -27.82 -0.46
CA ASN A 262 -0.75 -28.99 -1.25
C ASN A 262 0.73 -28.98 -1.69
N VAL A 263 1.67 -28.70 -0.78
CA VAL A 263 3.09 -29.06 -0.96
C VAL A 263 3.21 -30.58 -0.84
N ASP A 264 3.39 -31.26 -1.97
CA ASP A 264 3.84 -32.65 -1.98
C ASP A 264 5.38 -32.71 -1.89
N GLU A 265 5.93 -33.88 -1.57
CA GLU A 265 7.39 -34.08 -1.45
C GLU A 265 8.16 -33.69 -2.73
N LYS A 266 7.47 -33.65 -3.88
CA LYS A 266 8.04 -33.26 -5.17
C LYS A 266 8.18 -31.74 -5.28
N LYS A 267 7.13 -30.97 -4.98
CA LYS A 267 7.20 -29.50 -4.89
C LYS A 267 8.22 -29.05 -3.87
N GLU A 268 8.30 -29.71 -2.71
CA GLU A 268 9.32 -29.38 -1.70
C GLU A 268 10.74 -29.60 -2.25
N LYS A 269 10.99 -30.70 -2.98
CA LYS A 269 12.30 -30.98 -3.60
C LYS A 269 12.65 -30.01 -4.75
N ASP A 270 11.70 -29.65 -5.60
CA ASP A 270 11.94 -28.71 -6.71
C ASP A 270 12.26 -27.31 -6.18
N ILE A 271 11.52 -26.88 -5.15
CA ILE A 271 11.72 -25.62 -4.44
C ILE A 271 13.06 -25.63 -3.67
N THR A 272 13.43 -26.75 -3.04
CA THR A 272 14.73 -26.90 -2.36
C THR A 272 15.90 -27.06 -3.32
N GLY A 273 15.67 -27.60 -4.52
CA GLY A 273 16.65 -27.70 -5.60
C GLY A 273 17.02 -26.33 -6.17
N PHE A 274 16.04 -25.44 -6.29
CA PHE A 274 16.27 -24.02 -6.61
C PHE A 274 17.15 -23.32 -5.55
N MET A 275 17.15 -23.78 -4.28
CA MET A 275 17.97 -23.20 -3.20
C MET A 275 19.45 -23.62 -3.20
N ARG A 276 19.85 -24.64 -3.97
CA ARG A 276 21.23 -25.14 -3.98
C ARG A 276 22.09 -24.60 -5.13
N ASN A 277 21.51 -23.85 -6.05
CA ASN A 277 22.19 -23.17 -7.16
C ASN A 277 22.05 -21.65 -7.02
#